data_AF-A0A942VB84-F1
#
_entry.id   AF-A0A942VB84-F1
#
_cell.length_a   1.000
_cell.length_b   1.000
_cell.length_c   1.000
_cell.angle_alpha   90.00
_cell.angle_beta   90.00
_cell.angle_gamma   90.00
#
_symmetry.space_group_name_H-M   'P 1'
#
loop_
_entity.id
_entity.type
_entity.pdbx_description
1 polymer ?
#
loop_
_entity_poly.entity_id
_entity_poly.type
_entity_poly.pdbx_seq_one_letter_code
_entity_poly.pdbx_strand_id
1 'polypeptide(L)'
;MYIWVVLATFLAMLASYTLSMRADIRKVAVEPMAEAEIAKLVSKHRAAGRYIYYNSPPNTPAEQVTFVPGIISDANIEGEMSSVTINDKNYTSQIFCMNKEWTTAYTNASDCDRVDTSKMLVTYGPIPYRWLNLNYEDVDVPNSDFMNAMRNTVSGGWRFGYTAEIDPATEDVTENSSGSPMRIITRDGELYVPLAIVNNDDFKKVCNVSSGQTCLIYLSGF
;
A
#
# COMPACT_ATOMS: atom_id res chain seq x y z
N MET A 1 -27.66 -53.75 0.79
CA MET A 1 -27.87 -52.71 1.83
C MET A 1 -26.57 -52.00 2.23
N TYR A 2 -25.45 -52.70 2.43
CA TYR A 2 -24.16 -52.10 2.85
C TYR A 2 -23.48 -51.19 1.81
N ILE A 3 -23.59 -51.49 0.51
CA ILE A 3 -22.96 -50.69 -0.56
C ILE A 3 -23.45 -49.24 -0.58
N TRP A 4 -24.74 -49.04 -0.31
CA TRP A 4 -25.34 -47.70 -0.27
C TRP A 4 -24.83 -46.88 0.93
N VAL A 5 -24.58 -47.53 2.07
CA VAL A 5 -24.02 -46.89 3.25
C VAL A 5 -22.57 -46.45 2.98
N VAL A 6 -21.76 -47.32 2.39
CA VAL A 6 -20.35 -47.01 2.06
C VAL A 6 -20.26 -45.88 1.04
N LEU A 7 -21.09 -45.92 -0.01
CA LEU A 7 -21.16 -44.86 -1.02
C LEU A 7 -21.57 -43.51 -0.42
N ALA A 8 -22.58 -43.51 0.47
CA ALA A 8 -23.04 -42.30 1.15
C ALA A 8 -21.96 -41.69 2.04
N THR A 9 -21.20 -42.50 2.79
CA THR A 9 -20.07 -42.00 3.58
C THR A 9 -18.94 -41.44 2.71
N PHE A 10 -18.65 -42.06 1.57
CA PHE A 10 -17.60 -41.60 0.67
C PHE A 10 -17.97 -40.25 0.02
N LEU A 11 -19.22 -40.12 -0.44
CA LEU A 11 -19.74 -38.86 -0.96
C LEU A 11 -19.82 -37.77 0.11
N ALA A 12 -20.19 -38.12 1.35
CA ALA A 12 -20.19 -37.17 2.46
C ALA A 12 -18.77 -36.68 2.82
N MET A 13 -17.76 -37.56 2.77
CA MET A 13 -16.36 -37.15 2.94
C MET A 13 -15.91 -36.21 1.82
N LEU A 14 -16.18 -36.55 0.55
CA LEU A 14 -15.86 -35.68 -0.59
C LEU A 14 -16.56 -34.32 -0.47
N ALA A 15 -17.84 -34.31 -0.11
CA ALA A 15 -18.59 -33.09 0.14
C ALA A 15 -17.99 -32.28 1.30
N SER A 16 -17.50 -32.92 2.36
CA SER A 16 -16.85 -32.24 3.48
C SER A 16 -15.54 -31.55 3.09
N TYR A 17 -14.79 -32.10 2.10
CA TYR A 17 -13.62 -31.44 1.54
C TYR A 17 -13.96 -30.25 0.64
N THR A 18 -15.19 -30.19 0.11
CA THR A 18 -15.68 -29.03 -0.66
C THR A 18 -16.32 -27.94 0.20
N LEU A 19 -16.52 -28.19 1.50
CA LEU A 19 -16.99 -27.16 2.42
C LEU A 19 -15.89 -26.11 2.57
N SER A 20 -16.24 -24.85 2.29
CA SER A 20 -15.34 -23.73 2.57
C SER A 20 -14.94 -23.76 4.04
N MET A 21 -13.66 -23.46 4.33
CA MET A 21 -13.21 -23.30 5.70
C MET A 21 -14.13 -22.31 6.43
N ARG A 22 -14.64 -22.72 7.59
CA ARG A 22 -15.50 -21.89 8.44
C ARG A 22 -14.80 -20.55 8.69
N ALA A 23 -15.56 -19.46 8.67
CA ALA A 23 -15.05 -18.10 8.83
C ALA A 23 -14.15 -17.92 10.08
N ASP A 24 -14.42 -18.61 11.19
CA ASP A 24 -13.57 -18.60 12.39
C ASP A 24 -12.15 -19.11 12.15
N ILE A 25 -11.99 -20.19 11.37
CA ILE A 25 -10.67 -20.77 11.09
C ILE A 25 -9.88 -19.83 10.17
N ARG A 26 -10.55 -19.15 9.23
CA ARG A 26 -9.92 -18.13 8.39
C ARG A 26 -9.36 -16.96 9.20
N LYS A 27 -10.11 -16.48 10.21
CA LYS A 27 -9.64 -15.43 11.13
C LYS A 27 -8.39 -15.84 11.92
N VAL A 28 -8.28 -17.11 12.30
CA VAL A 28 -7.16 -17.59 13.13
C VAL A 28 -5.93 -17.98 12.29
N ALA A 29 -6.11 -18.42 11.05
CA ALA A 29 -5.00 -18.96 10.25
C ALA A 29 -4.60 -18.08 9.05
N VAL A 30 -5.55 -17.39 8.41
CA VAL A 30 -5.34 -16.69 7.14
C VAL A 30 -5.14 -15.19 7.36
N GLU A 31 -5.97 -14.55 8.19
CA GLU A 31 -5.83 -13.12 8.50
C GLU A 31 -4.43 -12.77 9.06
N PRO A 32 -3.81 -13.54 9.98
CA PRO A 32 -2.46 -13.23 10.47
C PRO A 32 -1.39 -13.27 9.39
N MET A 33 -1.57 -14.08 8.33
CA MET A 33 -0.66 -14.09 7.19
C MET A 33 -0.80 -12.82 6.36
N ALA A 34 -2.02 -12.32 6.17
CA ALA A 34 -2.26 -11.04 5.49
C ALA A 34 -1.73 -9.86 6.33
N GLU A 35 -1.93 -9.91 7.65
CA GLU A 35 -1.39 -8.90 8.58
C GLU A 35 0.14 -8.88 8.55
N ALA A 36 0.79 -10.05 8.46
CA ALA A 36 2.22 -10.14 8.29
C ALA A 36 2.70 -9.47 6.99
N GLU A 37 2.03 -9.70 5.86
CA GLU A 37 2.33 -9.04 4.58
C GLU A 37 2.14 -7.52 4.66
N ILE A 38 1.10 -7.03 5.33
CA ILE A 38 0.87 -5.58 5.50
C ILE A 38 1.92 -4.97 6.43
N ALA A 39 2.30 -5.68 7.48
CA ALA A 39 3.33 -5.25 8.42
C ALA A 39 4.68 -5.04 7.71
N LYS A 40 4.95 -5.75 6.60
CA LYS A 40 6.12 -5.53 5.74
C LYS A 40 6.16 -4.12 5.17
N LEU A 41 5.09 -3.70 4.53
CA LEU A 41 4.98 -2.37 3.94
C LEU A 41 5.06 -1.31 5.04
N VAL A 42 4.33 -1.49 6.14
CA VAL A 42 4.25 -0.52 7.24
C VAL A 42 5.59 -0.36 7.95
N SER A 43 6.31 -1.44 8.19
CA SER A 43 7.65 -1.38 8.80
C SER A 43 8.64 -0.65 7.89
N LYS A 44 8.63 -0.95 6.59
CA LYS A 44 9.46 -0.23 5.60
C LYS A 44 9.12 1.26 5.54
N HIS A 45 7.83 1.61 5.53
CA HIS A 45 7.37 2.99 5.55
C HIS A 45 7.83 3.75 6.80
N ARG A 46 7.70 3.11 7.98
CA ARG A 46 8.17 3.72 9.24
C ARG A 46 9.68 3.91 9.27
N ALA A 47 10.45 2.94 8.78
CA ALA A 47 11.91 3.06 8.68
C ALA A 47 12.32 4.20 7.72
N ALA A 48 11.68 4.30 6.56
CA ALA A 48 11.87 5.39 5.62
C ALA A 48 11.47 6.76 6.22
N GLY A 49 10.38 6.81 6.98
CA GLY A 49 9.96 8.03 7.69
C GLY A 49 10.97 8.48 8.74
N ARG A 50 11.57 7.54 9.48
CA ARG A 50 12.67 7.84 10.43
C ARG A 50 13.91 8.33 9.71
N TYR A 51 14.29 7.70 8.60
CA TYR A 51 15.40 8.18 7.78
C TYR A 51 15.18 9.63 7.34
N ILE A 52 14.00 9.99 6.84
CA ILE A 52 13.66 11.38 6.47
C ILE A 52 13.74 12.29 7.69
N TYR A 53 13.15 11.88 8.82
CA TYR A 53 13.15 12.66 10.06
C TYR A 53 14.58 12.98 10.53
N TYR A 54 15.48 12.00 10.56
CA TYR A 54 16.88 12.19 10.97
C TYR A 54 17.74 12.92 9.93
N ASN A 55 17.30 12.99 8.68
CA ASN A 55 17.97 13.72 7.60
C ASN A 55 17.30 15.08 7.31
N SER A 56 16.39 15.53 8.18
CA SER A 56 15.73 16.83 8.10
C SER A 56 16.14 17.73 9.27
N PRO A 57 16.36 19.03 9.05
CA PRO A 57 16.50 20.00 10.15
C PRO A 57 15.25 20.00 11.05
N PRO A 58 15.38 20.16 12.38
CA PRO A 58 16.60 20.44 13.14
C PRO A 58 17.37 19.19 13.61
N ASN A 59 17.00 17.99 13.14
CA ASN A 59 17.58 16.74 13.62
C ASN A 59 18.96 16.44 13.01
N THR A 60 19.32 17.14 11.94
CA THR A 60 20.67 17.16 11.37
C THR A 60 21.43 18.40 11.84
N PRO A 61 22.78 18.33 11.90
CA PRO A 61 23.62 19.52 12.08
C PRO A 61 23.65 20.42 10.83
N ALA A 62 23.02 20.01 9.72
CA ALA A 62 22.95 20.78 8.49
C ALA A 62 21.76 21.75 8.52
N GLU A 63 21.91 22.92 7.88
CA GLU A 63 20.83 23.90 7.75
C GLU A 63 19.78 23.49 6.69
N GLN A 64 20.05 22.44 5.93
CA GLN A 64 19.24 21.92 4.82
C GLN A 64 19.06 20.41 4.95
N VAL A 65 18.06 19.85 4.25
CA VAL A 65 17.89 18.39 4.17
C VAL A 65 19.10 17.74 3.51
N THR A 66 19.49 16.59 4.05
CA THR A 66 20.62 15.81 3.55
C THR A 66 20.20 14.67 2.63
N PHE A 67 18.90 14.44 2.47
CA PHE A 67 18.36 13.44 1.55
C PHE A 67 18.01 14.04 0.18
N VAL A 68 18.00 13.20 -0.84
CA VAL A 68 17.59 13.55 -2.21
C VAL A 68 16.19 12.98 -2.47
N PRO A 69 15.29 13.72 -3.16
CA PRO A 69 14.06 13.17 -3.70
C PRO A 69 14.29 11.88 -4.50
N GLY A 70 13.38 10.93 -4.40
CA GLY A 70 13.45 9.66 -5.11
C GLY A 70 13.45 8.46 -4.18
N ILE A 71 13.86 7.32 -4.74
CA ILE A 71 13.80 6.03 -4.05
C ILE A 71 14.80 6.02 -2.89
N ILE A 72 14.31 5.70 -1.70
CA ILE A 72 15.14 5.51 -0.52
C ILE A 72 15.66 4.08 -0.57
N SER A 73 16.98 3.92 -0.64
CA SER A 73 17.62 2.61 -0.71
C SER A 73 17.43 1.83 0.59
N ASP A 74 17.33 0.50 0.48
CA ASP A 74 17.19 -0.37 1.65
C ASP A 74 18.37 -0.25 2.62
N ALA A 75 19.59 -0.04 2.09
CA ALA A 75 20.78 0.19 2.90
C ALA A 75 20.69 1.44 3.80
N ASN A 76 19.96 2.47 3.35
CA ASN A 76 19.79 3.70 4.13
C ASN A 76 18.80 3.53 5.30
N ILE A 77 17.92 2.53 5.23
CA ILE A 77 16.88 2.27 6.24
C ILE A 77 17.14 0.99 7.04
N GLU A 78 18.13 0.18 6.67
CA GLU A 78 18.44 -1.11 7.30
C GLU A 78 18.67 -0.99 8.81
N GLY A 79 19.38 0.05 9.26
CA GLY A 79 19.61 0.32 10.69
C GLY A 79 18.34 0.71 11.47
N GLU A 80 17.30 1.16 10.77
CA GLU A 80 15.99 1.55 11.34
C GLU A 80 14.94 0.44 11.21
N MET A 81 15.23 -0.63 10.46
CA MET A 81 14.36 -1.79 10.32
C MET A 81 14.58 -2.76 11.50
N SER A 82 13.50 -3.13 12.18
CA SER A 82 13.58 -4.13 13.26
C SER A 82 14.06 -5.48 12.73
N SER A 83 14.78 -6.26 13.55
CA SER A 83 15.44 -7.53 13.21
C SER A 83 14.56 -8.64 12.62
N VAL A 84 13.23 -8.46 12.58
CA VAL A 84 12.32 -9.33 11.82
C VAL A 84 12.44 -8.92 10.36
N THR A 85 13.41 -9.54 9.69
CA THR A 85 13.89 -9.21 8.35
C THR A 85 12.73 -9.24 7.36
N ILE A 86 12.40 -8.07 6.86
CA ILE A 86 11.52 -7.90 5.71
C ILE A 86 12.29 -6.99 4.74
N ASN A 87 13.41 -7.48 4.24
CA ASN A 87 14.00 -6.94 3.03
C ASN A 87 13.17 -7.44 1.84
N ASP A 88 11.88 -7.12 1.86
CA ASP A 88 10.94 -7.52 0.83
C ASP A 88 11.12 -6.54 -0.33
N LYS A 89 11.77 -7.03 -1.37
CA LYS A 89 12.07 -6.29 -2.60
C LYS A 89 10.81 -5.88 -3.36
N ASN A 90 9.64 -6.38 -2.95
CA ASN A 90 8.37 -6.03 -3.59
C ASN A 90 7.87 -4.64 -3.18
N TYR A 91 8.33 -4.09 -2.06
CA TYR A 91 7.91 -2.75 -1.61
C TYR A 91 9.00 -1.72 -1.87
N THR A 92 8.62 -0.58 -2.45
CA THR A 92 9.51 0.55 -2.72
C THR A 92 9.09 1.74 -1.85
N SER A 93 10.05 2.39 -1.19
CA SER A 93 9.82 3.65 -0.48
C SER A 93 10.46 4.80 -1.25
N GLN A 94 9.71 5.87 -1.45
CA GLN A 94 10.12 7.00 -2.28
C GLN A 94 9.65 8.30 -1.65
N ILE A 95 10.55 9.28 -1.57
CA ILE A 95 10.24 10.62 -1.07
C ILE A 95 10.08 11.57 -2.26
N PHE A 96 8.95 12.27 -2.28
CA PHE A 96 8.62 13.28 -3.27
C PHE A 96 8.65 14.65 -2.62
N CYS A 97 9.34 15.59 -3.26
CA CYS A 97 9.24 17.01 -2.95
C CYS A 97 8.47 17.65 -4.10
N MET A 98 7.29 18.19 -3.84
CA MET A 98 6.33 18.59 -4.86
C MET A 98 5.97 20.07 -4.72
N ASN A 99 5.43 20.69 -5.76
CA ASN A 99 4.81 22.00 -5.65
C ASN A 99 3.56 21.96 -4.74
N LYS A 100 3.07 23.12 -4.30
CA LYS A 100 1.85 23.23 -3.47
C LYS A 100 0.59 22.67 -4.14
N GLU A 101 0.55 22.64 -5.46
CA GLU A 101 -0.56 22.08 -6.24
C GLU A 101 -0.45 20.56 -6.43
N TRP A 102 0.63 19.92 -5.95
CA TRP A 102 0.82 18.47 -5.94
C TRP A 102 0.84 17.83 -7.34
N THR A 103 1.18 18.62 -8.36
CA THR A 103 1.18 18.22 -9.78
C THR A 103 2.56 17.88 -10.31
N THR A 104 3.61 18.50 -9.77
CA THR A 104 4.99 18.36 -10.25
C THR A 104 5.91 17.94 -9.09
N ALA A 105 6.71 16.90 -9.32
CA ALA A 105 7.77 16.48 -8.40
C ALA A 105 9.13 17.06 -8.82
N TYR A 106 9.87 17.58 -7.85
CA TYR A 106 11.25 18.03 -8.00
C TYR A 106 12.23 16.89 -7.73
N THR A 107 13.40 16.97 -8.35
CA THR A 107 14.45 15.94 -8.28
C THR A 107 15.65 16.37 -7.45
N ASN A 108 15.83 17.67 -7.18
CA ASN A 108 16.98 18.16 -6.43
C ASN A 108 16.67 18.24 -4.93
N ALA A 109 17.67 17.94 -4.09
CA ALA A 109 17.56 18.07 -2.63
C ALA A 109 17.20 19.49 -2.18
N SER A 110 17.77 20.52 -2.83
CA SER A 110 17.50 21.92 -2.49
C SER A 110 16.04 22.33 -2.69
N ASP A 111 15.32 21.67 -3.61
CA ASP A 111 13.90 21.98 -3.84
C ASP A 111 13.01 21.48 -2.70
N CYS A 112 13.47 20.51 -1.91
CA CYS A 112 12.75 20.05 -0.73
C CYS A 112 12.69 21.10 0.38
N ASP A 113 13.63 22.03 0.47
CA ASP A 113 13.67 23.00 1.57
C ASP A 113 13.01 24.34 1.26
N ARG A 114 12.42 24.45 0.08
CA ARG A 114 11.73 25.68 -0.30
C ARG A 114 10.39 25.79 0.44
N VAL A 115 9.98 27.02 0.74
CA VAL A 115 8.72 27.33 1.45
C VAL A 115 7.48 27.01 0.59
N ASP A 116 7.66 26.86 -0.71
CA ASP A 116 6.61 26.54 -1.69
C ASP A 116 6.52 25.04 -2.02
N THR A 117 7.21 24.17 -1.28
CA THR A 117 7.18 22.73 -1.54
C THR A 117 6.54 21.92 -0.43
N SER A 118 5.96 20.78 -0.81
CA SER A 118 5.34 19.79 0.07
C SER A 118 6.11 18.49 -0.04
N LYS A 119 6.52 17.93 1.11
CA LYS A 119 7.25 16.66 1.19
C LYS A 119 6.27 15.52 1.45
N MET A 120 6.34 14.47 0.63
CA MET A 120 5.51 13.28 0.80
C MET A 120 6.31 12.00 0.63
N LEU A 121 6.35 11.20 1.68
CA LEU A 121 6.83 9.82 1.62
C LEU A 121 5.71 8.92 1.13
N VAL A 122 6.04 8.08 0.16
CA VAL A 122 5.17 7.06 -0.40
C VAL A 122 5.89 5.72 -0.26
N THR A 123 5.23 4.74 0.32
CA THR A 123 5.66 3.34 0.21
C THR A 123 4.60 2.56 -0.53
N TYR A 124 4.99 1.89 -1.60
CA TYR A 124 4.07 1.17 -2.47
C TYR A 124 4.63 -0.18 -2.91
N GLY A 125 3.74 -1.10 -3.26
CA GLY A 125 4.11 -2.43 -3.75
C GLY A 125 2.90 -3.24 -4.20
N PRO A 126 3.10 -4.31 -4.99
CA PRO A 126 2.00 -5.11 -5.51
C PRO A 126 1.27 -5.83 -4.38
N ILE A 127 -0.05 -6.01 -4.53
CA ILE A 127 -0.79 -6.93 -3.68
C ILE A 127 -0.50 -8.35 -4.16
N PRO A 128 -0.02 -9.27 -3.29
CA PRO A 128 0.20 -10.64 -3.69
C PRO A 128 -1.08 -11.28 -4.25
N TYR A 129 -0.97 -12.01 -5.36
CA TYR A 129 -2.12 -12.59 -6.09
C TYR A 129 -3.11 -13.38 -5.21
N ARG A 130 -2.61 -14.09 -4.18
CA ARG A 130 -3.44 -14.82 -3.20
C ARG A 130 -4.44 -13.97 -2.42
N TRP A 131 -4.20 -12.66 -2.36
CA TRP A 131 -4.98 -11.68 -1.62
C TRP A 131 -5.90 -10.86 -2.52
N LEU A 132 -5.83 -11.07 -3.84
CA LEU A 132 -6.75 -10.47 -4.79
C LEU A 132 -8.00 -11.33 -4.93
N ASN A 133 -9.12 -10.67 -5.23
CA ASN A 133 -10.33 -11.34 -5.65
C ASN A 133 -10.12 -11.95 -7.05
N LEU A 134 -10.50 -13.21 -7.18
CA LEU A 134 -10.48 -13.95 -8.44
C LEU A 134 -11.85 -13.96 -9.13
N ASN A 135 -12.84 -13.28 -8.52
CA ASN A 135 -14.19 -13.18 -9.06
C ASN A 135 -14.21 -12.16 -10.20
N TYR A 136 -14.92 -12.49 -11.27
CA TYR A 136 -14.89 -11.80 -12.57
C TYR A 136 -15.34 -10.33 -12.53
N GLU A 137 -16.05 -9.90 -11.49
CA GLU A 137 -16.62 -8.55 -11.37
C GLU A 137 -15.69 -7.56 -10.64
N ASP A 138 -14.81 -8.05 -9.77
CA ASP A 138 -13.89 -7.24 -8.94
C ASP A 138 -12.45 -7.78 -9.05
N VAL A 139 -12.04 -8.14 -10.28
CA VAL A 139 -10.68 -8.63 -10.54
C VAL A 139 -9.70 -7.55 -10.09
N ASP A 140 -8.68 -7.96 -9.35
CA ASP A 140 -7.61 -7.08 -8.84
C ASP A 140 -8.01 -6.15 -7.66
N VAL A 141 -9.15 -6.37 -7.02
CA VAL A 141 -9.48 -5.79 -5.70
C VAL A 141 -9.04 -6.74 -4.57
N PRO A 142 -8.47 -6.26 -3.46
CA PRO A 142 -8.16 -7.12 -2.33
C PRO A 142 -9.40 -7.83 -1.75
N ASN A 143 -9.21 -9.10 -1.39
CA ASN A 143 -10.26 -9.94 -0.83
C ASN A 143 -10.62 -9.54 0.61
N SER A 144 -11.71 -10.11 1.14
CA SER A 144 -12.21 -9.79 2.48
C SER A 144 -11.19 -10.01 3.60
N ASP A 145 -10.36 -11.05 3.48
CA ASP A 145 -9.38 -11.42 4.50
C ASP A 145 -8.25 -10.38 4.54
N PHE A 146 -7.82 -9.92 3.37
CA PHE A 146 -6.81 -8.86 3.24
C PHE A 146 -7.35 -7.50 3.70
N MET A 147 -8.60 -7.19 3.35
CA MET A 147 -9.28 -5.97 3.81
C MET A 147 -9.42 -5.94 5.33
N ASN A 148 -9.74 -7.07 5.98
CA ASN A 148 -9.78 -7.17 7.44
C ASN A 148 -8.39 -6.97 8.05
N ALA A 149 -7.37 -7.60 7.49
CA ALA A 149 -5.99 -7.44 7.96
C ALA A 149 -5.51 -5.97 7.86
N MET A 150 -5.88 -5.25 6.81
CA MET A 150 -5.58 -3.82 6.67
C MET A 150 -6.20 -2.98 7.79
N ARG A 151 -7.43 -3.32 8.20
CA ARG A 151 -8.14 -2.64 9.29
C ARG A 151 -7.47 -2.86 10.64
N ASN A 152 -6.92 -4.05 10.87
CA ASN A 152 -6.32 -4.45 12.15
C ASN A 152 -4.86 -3.98 12.30
N THR A 153 -4.05 -4.07 11.25
CA THR A 153 -2.58 -3.94 11.36
C THR A 153 -2.10 -2.50 11.61
N VAL A 154 -2.71 -1.52 10.95
CA VAL A 154 -2.16 -0.13 10.91
C VAL A 154 -2.95 0.83 11.81
N SER A 155 -3.87 0.29 12.62
CA SER A 155 -5.01 1.06 13.14
C SER A 155 -5.71 1.89 12.05
N GLY A 156 -5.60 1.42 10.79
CA GLY A 156 -6.23 1.95 9.58
C GLY A 156 -6.16 3.46 9.41
N GLY A 157 -5.01 4.09 9.62
CA GLY A 157 -4.89 5.54 9.33
C GLY A 157 -5.34 5.86 7.90
N TRP A 158 -5.99 7.01 7.72
CA TRP A 158 -6.58 7.52 6.46
C TRP A 158 -5.62 7.70 5.27
N ARG A 159 -4.37 7.27 5.38
CA ARG A 159 -3.33 7.38 4.35
C ARG A 159 -2.73 6.03 3.92
N PHE A 160 -3.27 4.93 4.43
CA PHE A 160 -2.89 3.57 4.05
C PHE A 160 -4.07 2.87 3.39
N GLY A 161 -3.84 2.28 2.23
CA GLY A 161 -4.89 1.64 1.46
C GLY A 161 -4.39 0.95 0.20
N TYR A 162 -5.31 0.69 -0.73
CA TYR A 162 -4.99 0.21 -2.07
C TYR A 162 -5.44 1.21 -3.13
N THR A 163 -4.77 1.21 -4.28
CA THR A 163 -5.04 2.15 -5.37
C THR A 163 -6.28 1.76 -6.17
N ALA A 164 -7.12 2.72 -6.52
CA ALA A 164 -8.26 2.54 -7.41
C ALA A 164 -8.33 3.69 -8.43
N GLU A 165 -8.93 3.41 -9.58
CA GLU A 165 -9.16 4.42 -10.61
C GLU A 165 -10.33 5.31 -10.19
N ILE A 166 -10.23 6.58 -10.57
CA ILE A 166 -11.30 7.55 -10.37
C ILE A 166 -12.09 7.60 -11.68
N ASP A 167 -13.40 7.42 -11.60
CA ASP A 167 -14.28 7.71 -12.73
C ASP A 167 -14.60 9.21 -12.74
N PRO A 168 -14.02 9.99 -13.68
CA PRO A 168 -14.21 11.44 -13.73
C PRO A 168 -15.65 11.85 -14.02
N ALA A 169 -16.53 10.94 -14.44
CA ALA A 169 -17.94 11.21 -14.67
C ALA A 169 -18.78 11.27 -13.37
N THR A 170 -18.27 10.74 -12.26
CA THR A 170 -19.03 10.56 -11.01
C THR A 170 -18.49 11.36 -9.82
N GLU A 171 -17.39 12.08 -10.01
CA GLU A 171 -16.58 12.62 -8.91
C GLU A 171 -16.69 14.14 -8.74
N ASP A 172 -16.60 14.58 -7.48
CA ASP A 172 -16.60 15.99 -7.12
C ASP A 172 -15.19 16.58 -7.34
N VAL A 173 -15.11 17.48 -8.33
CA VAL A 173 -13.85 18.11 -8.77
C VAL A 173 -13.23 18.98 -7.65
N THR A 174 -14.00 19.36 -6.62
CA THR A 174 -13.53 20.25 -5.55
C THR A 174 -12.55 19.60 -4.59
N GLU A 175 -12.58 18.27 -4.40
CA GLU A 175 -11.67 17.56 -3.49
C GLU A 175 -10.39 17.06 -4.19
N ASN A 176 -10.39 16.96 -5.52
CA ASN A 176 -9.24 16.53 -6.32
C ASN A 176 -8.39 17.72 -6.81
N SER A 177 -7.72 18.40 -5.87
CA SER A 177 -6.91 19.59 -6.16
C SER A 177 -5.77 19.37 -7.17
N SER A 178 -5.23 18.15 -7.24
CA SER A 178 -4.13 17.81 -8.14
C SER A 178 -4.59 17.33 -9.53
N GLY A 179 -5.89 17.10 -9.73
CA GLY A 179 -6.44 16.51 -10.97
C GLY A 179 -5.96 15.08 -11.21
N SER A 180 -5.70 14.32 -10.15
CA SER A 180 -5.18 12.95 -10.25
C SER A 180 -6.24 11.99 -10.73
N PRO A 181 -5.90 11.02 -11.61
CA PRO A 181 -6.82 9.96 -12.03
C PRO A 181 -6.86 8.78 -11.04
N MET A 182 -6.15 8.85 -9.91
CA MET A 182 -6.02 7.75 -8.96
C MET A 182 -6.35 8.17 -7.53
N ARG A 183 -7.09 7.30 -6.84
CA ARG A 183 -7.40 7.40 -5.40
C ARG A 183 -6.88 6.19 -4.64
N ILE A 184 -6.82 6.34 -3.33
CA ILE A 184 -6.55 5.29 -2.35
C ILE A 184 -7.85 4.98 -1.64
N ILE A 185 -8.27 3.73 -1.69
CA ILE A 185 -9.34 3.23 -0.84
C ILE A 185 -8.72 2.82 0.50
N THR A 186 -9.09 3.55 1.55
CA THR A 186 -8.62 3.31 2.91
C THR A 186 -9.73 2.69 3.75
N ARG A 187 -9.46 2.42 5.04
CA ARG A 187 -10.51 2.00 5.97
C ARG A 187 -11.56 3.10 6.19
N ASP A 188 -11.10 4.34 6.32
CA ASP A 188 -11.89 5.46 6.85
C ASP A 188 -12.50 6.35 5.75
N GLY A 189 -12.19 6.05 4.48
CA GLY A 189 -12.66 6.81 3.32
C GLY A 189 -11.72 6.67 2.14
N GLU A 190 -11.77 7.64 1.25
CA GLU A 190 -10.95 7.70 0.04
C GLU A 190 -10.02 8.93 0.09
N LEU A 191 -8.84 8.81 -0.53
CA LEU A 191 -7.87 9.90 -0.63
C LEU A 191 -7.26 9.95 -2.03
N TYR A 192 -7.21 11.13 -2.64
CA TYR A 192 -6.53 11.32 -3.92
C TYR A 192 -5.01 11.11 -3.79
N VAL A 193 -4.44 10.33 -4.69
CA VAL A 193 -2.97 10.23 -4.83
C VAL A 193 -2.51 11.47 -5.60
N PRO A 194 -1.54 12.27 -5.13
CA PRO A 194 -0.98 13.38 -5.89
C PRO A 194 -0.62 13.02 -7.34
N LEU A 195 -0.99 13.88 -8.29
CA LEU A 195 -0.66 13.70 -9.71
C LEU A 195 0.85 13.54 -9.96
N ALA A 196 1.68 14.25 -9.18
CA ALA A 196 3.14 14.13 -9.24
C ALA A 196 3.64 12.70 -8.95
N ILE A 197 2.96 11.96 -8.06
CA ILE A 197 3.29 10.57 -7.72
C ILE A 197 2.77 9.65 -8.83
N VAL A 198 1.51 9.83 -9.25
CA VAL A 198 0.89 9.01 -10.30
C VAL A 198 1.67 9.09 -11.61
N ASN A 199 2.25 10.25 -11.93
CA ASN A 199 3.04 10.43 -13.15
C ASN A 199 4.44 9.84 -13.10
N ASN A 200 4.94 9.45 -11.92
CA ASN A 200 6.29 8.92 -11.76
C ASN A 200 6.43 7.52 -12.40
N ASP A 201 7.52 7.31 -13.16
CA ASP A 201 7.75 6.07 -13.89
C ASP A 201 7.92 4.85 -12.98
N ASP A 202 8.56 5.01 -11.82
CA ASP A 202 8.76 3.89 -10.89
C ASP A 202 7.47 3.50 -10.19
N PHE A 203 6.62 4.49 -9.87
CA PHE A 203 5.27 4.25 -9.37
C PHE A 203 4.40 3.51 -10.40
N LYS A 204 4.39 3.99 -11.66
CA LYS A 204 3.62 3.37 -12.75
C LYS A 204 4.02 1.92 -13.03
N LYS A 205 5.30 1.55 -12.85
CA LYS A 205 5.74 0.16 -13.05
C LYS A 205 5.08 -0.83 -12.07
N VAL A 206 4.67 -0.36 -10.90
CA VAL A 206 4.14 -1.19 -9.81
C VAL A 206 2.63 -1.02 -9.65
N CYS A 207 2.15 0.21 -9.82
CA CYS A 207 0.79 0.65 -9.54
C CYS A 207 0.16 1.20 -10.83
N ASN A 208 -0.07 0.35 -11.83
CA ASN A 208 -0.72 0.76 -13.07
C ASN A 208 -2.20 0.37 -13.10
N VAL A 209 -3.02 1.18 -12.44
CA VAL A 209 -4.46 0.91 -12.32
C VAL A 209 -5.16 0.92 -13.68
N SER A 210 -4.70 1.72 -14.66
CA SER A 210 -5.21 1.70 -16.04
C SER A 210 -4.98 0.38 -16.78
N SER A 211 -4.09 -0.47 -16.26
CA SER A 211 -3.86 -1.84 -16.74
C SER A 211 -4.45 -2.91 -15.81
N GLY A 212 -5.29 -2.53 -14.85
CA GLY A 212 -5.86 -3.41 -13.83
C GLY A 212 -4.93 -3.70 -12.65
N GLN A 213 -3.75 -3.10 -12.58
CA GLN A 213 -2.78 -3.39 -11.52
C GLN A 213 -3.02 -2.50 -10.29
N THR A 214 -3.79 -3.03 -9.34
CA THR A 214 -3.94 -2.46 -8.00
C THR A 214 -2.72 -2.75 -7.15
N CYS A 215 -2.28 -1.76 -6.38
CA CYS A 215 -1.16 -1.89 -5.46
C CYS A 215 -1.53 -1.41 -4.06
N LEU A 216 -0.74 -1.81 -3.06
CA LEU A 216 -0.79 -1.21 -1.74
C LEU A 216 0.03 0.06 -1.71
N ILE A 217 -0.46 1.03 -0.95
CA ILE A 217 0.17 2.33 -0.84
C ILE A 217 -0.01 2.90 0.58
N TYR A 218 1.06 3.54 1.07
CA TYR A 218 1.06 4.28 2.32
C TYR A 218 1.69 5.66 2.09
N LEU A 219 0.92 6.72 2.35
CA LEU A 219 1.35 8.12 2.28
C LEU A 219 1.63 8.70 3.67
N SER A 220 2.72 9.47 3.79
CA SER A 220 3.00 10.35 4.93
C SER A 220 3.54 11.69 4.46
N GLY A 221 3.04 12.78 5.04
CA GLY A 221 3.53 14.14 4.76
C GLY A 221 4.50 14.58 5.84
N PHE A 222 5.48 15.41 5.46
CA PHE A 222 6.53 15.94 6.34
C PHE A 222 6.62 17.46 6.28
#